data_AF-A0A0D8BQJ3-F1
#
_entry.id   AF-A0A0D8BQJ3-F1
#
_cell.length_a   1.000
_cell.length_b   1.000
_cell.length_c   1.000
_cell.angle_alpha   90.00
_cell.angle_beta   90.00
_cell.angle_gamma   90.00
#
_symmetry.space_group_name_H-M   'P 1'
#
loop_
_entity.id
_entity.type
_entity.pdbx_description
1 polymer ?
#
loop_
_entity_poly.entity_id
_entity_poly.type
_entity_poly.pdbx_seq_one_letter_code
_entity_poly.pdbx_strand_id
1 'polypeptide(L)'
;MLKELESLYEGDIVINGQPEHPEDYEWFYTADGDEIGIAKHRLTEQERRLLALFFTPAERRREPESEEERAWKRWMATGDPAAPARLAAPYCRFIHFTASRPITNKEEFADAVCGLFSSPVTIVWEQDRRGLIVEAKQKRTTEPSSLVDMAEALAADFYTAIHLLIGPIRSVDERLYESFLLEKECFSAARRFWPKRTVYEWEDVIPLPLFEEGAVSEKARRILSFLDGFDDKEVRAMETFLQCNLNVSMAAKKLYMHRNSLQYRIDKWTEQTGVDIKRFKGAAAVYLAILHRRRS
;
A
#
# COMPACT_ATOMS: atom_id res chain seq x y z
N MET A 1 -3.93 4.84 28.26
CA MET A 1 -2.81 3.89 28.29
C MET A 1 -1.44 4.58 28.19
N LEU A 2 -1.00 5.14 27.06
CA LEU A 2 0.34 5.78 26.99
C LEU A 2 0.53 6.92 28.00
N LYS A 3 -0.45 7.82 28.15
CA LYS A 3 -0.43 8.87 29.17
C LYS A 3 -0.42 8.35 30.62
N GLU A 4 -0.98 7.16 30.84
CA GLU A 4 -1.00 6.53 32.16
C GLU A 4 0.36 5.88 32.46
N LEU A 5 1.01 5.30 31.45
CA LEU A 5 2.39 4.81 31.53
C LEU A 5 3.38 5.96 31.76
N GLU A 6 3.22 7.09 31.06
CA GLU A 6 4.01 8.31 31.31
C GLU A 6 3.88 8.79 32.75
N SER A 7 2.66 8.74 33.31
CA SER A 7 2.42 9.11 34.70
C SER A 7 2.98 8.10 35.72
N LEU A 8 3.10 6.81 35.36
CA LEU A 8 3.56 5.76 36.27
C LEU A 8 5.10 5.69 36.34
N TYR A 9 5.75 5.91 35.21
CA TYR A 9 7.21 5.84 35.03
C TYR A 9 7.82 7.23 34.76
N GLU A 10 7.24 8.27 35.34
CA GLU A 10 7.64 9.68 35.12
C GLU A 10 9.17 9.86 35.23
N GLY A 11 9.78 10.41 34.18
CA GLY A 11 11.23 10.62 34.08
C GLY A 11 12.06 9.41 33.65
N ASP A 12 11.50 8.20 33.70
CA ASP A 12 12.16 6.92 33.39
C ASP A 12 11.52 6.17 32.21
N ILE A 13 10.63 6.84 31.48
CA ILE A 13 9.96 6.33 30.29
C ILE A 13 10.21 7.25 29.11
N VAL A 14 10.46 6.64 27.96
CA VAL A 14 10.61 7.31 26.67
C VAL A 14 9.60 6.72 25.72
N ILE A 15 8.80 7.58 25.09
CA ILE A 15 7.85 7.17 24.05
C ILE A 15 8.28 7.82 22.75
N ASN A 16 8.57 7.00 21.73
CA ASN A 16 9.00 7.43 20.40
C ASN A 16 10.16 8.46 20.41
N GLY A 17 11.07 8.35 21.38
CA GLY A 17 12.16 9.31 21.62
C GLY A 17 13.53 8.63 21.73
N GLN A 18 14.62 9.39 21.66
CA GLN A 18 15.99 8.89 21.80
C GLN A 18 16.59 9.30 23.14
N PRO A 19 16.71 8.38 24.12
CA PRO A 19 17.55 8.63 25.29
C PRO A 19 19.03 8.59 24.89
N GLU A 20 19.89 9.26 25.66
CA GLU A 20 21.35 9.25 25.44
C GLU A 20 21.96 7.84 25.54
N HIS A 21 21.38 6.99 26.40
CA HIS A 21 21.80 5.61 26.65
C HIS A 21 20.66 4.60 26.40
N PRO A 22 20.34 4.25 25.15
CA PRO A 22 19.23 3.34 24.83
C PRO A 22 19.37 1.93 25.40
N GLU A 23 20.60 1.49 25.66
CA GLU A 23 20.94 0.22 26.29
C GLU A 23 20.45 0.09 27.74
N ASP A 24 20.20 1.22 28.42
CA ASP A 24 19.70 1.25 29.80
C ASP A 24 18.19 1.02 29.88
N TYR A 25 17.51 0.96 28.74
CA TYR A 25 16.07 0.81 28.63
C TYR A 25 15.70 -0.60 28.16
N GLU A 26 14.57 -1.08 28.65
CA GLU A 26 13.88 -2.24 28.11
C GLU A 26 12.77 -1.75 27.20
N TRP A 27 12.76 -2.26 25.97
CA TRP A 27 11.97 -1.71 24.88
C TRP A 27 10.77 -2.61 24.58
N PHE A 28 9.65 -1.94 24.31
CA PHE A 28 8.36 -2.55 24.03
C PHE A 28 7.67 -1.81 22.88
N TYR A 29 6.84 -2.51 22.12
CA TYR A 29 6.02 -1.91 21.06
C TYR A 29 4.53 -2.07 21.32
N THR A 30 3.76 -1.00 21.09
CA THR A 30 2.29 -1.04 21.09
C THR A 30 1.75 -1.71 19.82
N ALA A 31 0.47 -2.09 19.85
CA ALA A 31 -0.22 -2.57 18.66
C ALA A 31 -0.30 -1.50 17.55
N ASP A 32 -0.28 -0.22 17.93
CA ASP A 32 -0.31 0.93 17.03
C ASP A 32 1.09 1.30 16.49
N GLY A 33 2.14 0.61 16.95
CA GLY A 33 3.51 0.75 16.47
C GLY A 33 4.38 1.72 17.27
N ASP A 34 3.86 2.33 18.35
CA ASP A 34 4.64 3.21 19.21
C ASP A 34 5.75 2.46 19.94
N GLU A 35 6.94 3.02 19.98
CA GLU A 35 8.10 2.56 20.74
C GLU A 35 8.00 3.08 22.18
N ILE A 36 8.06 2.18 23.15
CA ILE A 36 8.11 2.50 24.58
C ILE A 36 9.41 1.93 25.15
N GLY A 37 10.28 2.80 25.64
CA GLY A 37 11.43 2.41 26.45
C GLY A 37 11.17 2.74 27.90
N ILE A 38 11.32 1.76 28.81
CA ILE A 38 11.29 2.00 30.26
C ILE A 38 12.65 1.63 30.83
N ALA A 39 13.23 2.50 31.66
CA ALA A 39 14.54 2.28 32.23
C ALA A 39 14.58 0.96 33.01
N LYS A 40 15.57 0.10 32.72
CA LYS A 40 15.67 -1.26 33.28
C LYS A 40 15.66 -1.28 34.80
N HIS A 41 16.24 -0.25 35.42
CA HIS A 41 16.33 -0.12 36.87
C HIS A 41 14.97 0.11 37.56
N ARG A 42 13.96 0.59 36.81
CA ARG A 42 12.58 0.75 37.32
C ARG A 42 11.72 -0.48 37.17
N LEU A 43 12.15 -1.46 36.37
CA LEU A 43 11.37 -2.65 36.09
C LEU A 43 11.75 -3.80 37.02
N THR A 44 10.76 -4.24 37.80
CA THR A 44 10.81 -5.54 38.46
C THR A 44 10.52 -6.68 37.48
N GLU A 45 10.92 -7.91 37.82
CA GLU A 45 10.59 -9.11 37.03
C GLU A 45 9.08 -9.30 36.82
N GLN A 46 8.27 -8.89 37.80
CA GLN A 46 6.82 -8.98 37.69
C GLN A 46 6.26 -7.95 36.71
N GLU A 47 6.80 -6.72 36.71
CA GLU A 47 6.41 -5.68 35.75
C GLU A 47 6.84 -6.02 34.32
N ARG A 48 8.04 -6.58 34.13
CA ARG A 48 8.48 -7.09 32.81
C ARG A 48 7.47 -8.08 32.23
N ARG A 49 7.05 -9.05 33.04
CA ARG A 49 6.04 -10.04 32.63
C ARG A 49 4.70 -9.39 32.34
N LEU A 50 4.27 -8.45 33.17
CA LEU A 50 3.01 -7.73 32.95
C LEU A 50 3.03 -6.93 31.65
N LEU A 51 4.09 -6.15 31.41
CA LEU A 51 4.27 -5.37 30.19
C LEU A 51 4.31 -6.26 28.95
N ALA A 52 4.98 -7.40 29.02
CA ALA A 52 5.01 -8.39 27.94
C ALA A 52 3.64 -9.03 27.61
N LEU A 53 2.63 -8.89 28.49
CA LEU A 53 1.26 -9.32 28.19
C LEU A 53 0.50 -8.29 27.34
N PHE A 54 0.85 -7.02 27.44
CA PHE A 54 0.17 -5.91 26.75
C PHE A 54 0.94 -5.38 25.54
N PHE A 55 2.27 -5.54 25.55
CA PHE A 55 3.18 -5.01 24.54
C PHE A 55 4.10 -6.10 24.01
N THR A 56 4.63 -5.89 22.80
CA THR A 56 5.60 -6.83 22.21
C THR A 56 7.01 -6.47 22.72
N PRO A 57 7.69 -7.35 23.47
CA PRO A 57 9.08 -7.09 23.90
C PRO A 57 10.01 -7.01 22.70
N ALA A 58 10.94 -6.06 22.74
CA ALA A 58 11.93 -5.85 21.70
C ALA A 58 13.31 -6.33 22.16
N GLU A 59 13.84 -7.38 21.54
CA GLU A 59 15.22 -7.85 21.79
C GLU A 59 16.28 -6.84 21.30
N ARG A 60 15.90 -5.98 20.36
CA ARG A 60 16.73 -4.91 19.82
C ARG A 60 15.87 -3.68 19.59
N ARG A 61 16.35 -2.52 20.01
CA ARG A 61 15.71 -1.24 19.72
C ARG A 61 15.66 -1.04 18.20
N ARG A 62 14.50 -0.69 17.65
CA ARG A 62 14.37 -0.24 16.26
C ARG A 62 15.06 1.10 16.12
N GLU A 63 15.67 1.35 14.97
CA GLU A 63 16.13 2.71 14.66
C GLU A 63 14.96 3.69 14.80
N PRO A 64 15.19 4.88 15.37
CA PRO A 64 14.13 5.84 15.61
C PRO A 64 13.50 6.25 14.29
N GLU A 65 12.21 5.98 14.17
CA GLU A 65 11.45 6.29 12.97
C GLU A 65 11.48 7.80 12.72
N SER A 66 11.74 8.19 11.47
CA SER A 66 11.70 9.60 11.08
C SER A 66 10.30 10.18 11.32
N GLU A 67 10.19 11.50 11.46
CA GLU A 67 8.87 12.15 11.60
C GLU A 67 7.97 11.84 10.38
N GLU A 68 8.60 11.72 9.20
CA GLU A 68 7.93 11.35 7.96
C GLU A 68 7.41 9.91 8.00
N GLU A 69 8.22 8.94 8.43
CA GLU A 69 7.78 7.55 8.56
C GLU A 69 6.62 7.44 9.55
N ARG A 70 6.71 8.12 10.72
CA ARG A 70 5.63 8.16 11.70
C ARG A 70 4.33 8.76 11.15
N ALA A 71 4.43 9.82 10.35
CA ALA A 71 3.26 10.41 9.71
C ALA A 71 2.61 9.42 8.73
N TRP A 72 3.40 8.69 7.95
CA TRP A 72 2.90 7.68 7.03
C TRP A 72 2.29 6.47 7.75
N LYS A 73 2.87 6.01 8.87
CA LYS A 73 2.27 4.96 9.69
C LYS A 73 0.91 5.37 10.24
N ARG A 74 0.80 6.61 10.75
CA ARG A 74 -0.50 7.17 11.17
C ARG A 74 -1.49 7.19 10.01
N TRP A 75 -1.08 7.66 8.83
CA TRP A 75 -1.93 7.64 7.65
C TRP A 75 -2.36 6.21 7.27
N MET A 76 -1.46 5.23 7.29
CA MET A 76 -1.79 3.82 7.00
C MET A 76 -2.77 3.22 8.02
N ALA A 77 -2.75 3.68 9.26
CA ALA A 77 -3.59 3.19 10.35
C ALA A 77 -4.97 3.87 10.40
N THR A 78 -5.03 5.18 10.20
CA THR A 78 -6.24 5.99 10.45
C THR A 78 -6.73 6.79 9.25
N GLY A 79 -5.93 6.90 8.18
CA GLY A 79 -6.21 7.77 7.04
C GLY A 79 -5.89 9.25 7.29
N ASP A 80 -5.17 9.59 8.37
CA ASP A 80 -4.75 10.97 8.67
C ASP A 80 -3.97 11.59 7.50
N PRO A 81 -4.49 12.64 6.84
CA PRO A 81 -3.91 13.19 5.61
C PRO A 81 -2.57 13.92 5.83
N ALA A 82 -2.06 14.03 7.06
CA ALA A 82 -0.82 14.74 7.37
C ALA A 82 0.40 14.29 6.54
N ALA A 83 0.56 12.98 6.31
CA ALA A 83 1.66 12.47 5.48
C ALA A 83 1.46 12.77 3.99
N PRO A 84 0.33 12.39 3.36
CA PRO A 84 0.07 12.74 1.96
C PRO A 84 0.14 14.25 1.68
N ALA A 85 -0.30 15.11 2.61
CA ALA A 85 -0.24 16.56 2.45
C ALA A 85 1.21 17.12 2.39
N ARG A 86 2.20 16.36 2.87
CA ARG A 86 3.62 16.73 2.84
C ARG A 86 4.32 16.24 1.56
N LEU A 87 3.69 15.40 0.73
CA LEU A 87 4.25 15.00 -0.56
C LEU A 87 4.43 16.23 -1.44
N ALA A 88 5.68 16.54 -1.81
CA ALA A 88 6.01 17.58 -2.78
C ALA A 88 5.72 17.14 -4.24
N ALA A 89 4.65 16.36 -4.45
CA ALA A 89 4.26 15.80 -5.73
C ALA A 89 2.73 15.63 -5.81
N PRO A 90 2.10 15.97 -6.95
CA PRO A 90 0.65 15.83 -7.12
C PRO A 90 0.21 14.37 -7.32
N TYR A 91 1.14 13.47 -7.61
CA TYR A 91 0.88 12.05 -7.79
C TYR A 91 1.82 11.22 -6.92
N CYS A 92 1.38 10.01 -6.59
CA CYS A 92 2.23 9.00 -5.99
C CYS A 92 1.92 7.61 -6.57
N ARG A 93 2.87 6.70 -6.38
CA ARG A 93 2.68 5.27 -6.61
C ARG A 93 3.04 4.52 -5.34
N PHE A 94 2.18 3.58 -4.98
CA PHE A 94 2.41 2.67 -3.87
C PHE A 94 3.01 1.36 -4.39
N ILE A 95 4.09 0.93 -3.75
CA ILE A 95 4.71 -0.36 -4.00
C ILE A 95 4.74 -1.10 -2.67
N HIS A 96 3.84 -2.08 -2.52
CA HIS A 96 3.74 -2.87 -1.30
C HIS A 96 4.78 -3.98 -1.38
N PHE A 97 5.55 -4.18 -0.33
CA PHE A 97 6.54 -5.27 -0.29
C PHE A 97 6.30 -6.24 0.86
N THR A 98 6.68 -7.49 0.65
CA THR A 98 6.75 -8.50 1.71
C THR A 98 7.91 -9.44 1.44
N ALA A 99 8.84 -9.50 2.39
CA ALA A 99 9.93 -10.45 2.42
C ALA A 99 9.52 -11.75 3.13
N SER A 100 10.11 -12.86 2.69
CA SER A 100 9.92 -14.17 3.33
C SER A 100 10.63 -14.27 4.68
N ARG A 101 11.69 -13.50 4.89
CA ARG A 101 12.43 -13.36 6.15
C ARG A 101 12.44 -11.89 6.61
N PRO A 102 12.62 -11.60 7.90
CA PRO A 102 12.82 -10.24 8.38
C PRO A 102 14.04 -9.59 7.73
N ILE A 103 13.90 -8.33 7.33
CA ILE A 103 14.98 -7.47 6.86
C ILE A 103 15.53 -6.74 8.09
N THR A 104 16.76 -7.08 8.47
CA THR A 104 17.38 -6.59 9.70
C THR A 104 18.10 -5.25 9.51
N ASN A 105 18.67 -5.02 8.32
CA ASN A 105 19.35 -3.76 7.99
C ASN A 105 18.41 -2.89 7.15
N LYS A 106 17.71 -1.96 7.81
CA LYS A 106 16.71 -1.09 7.17
C LYS A 106 17.37 0.05 6.41
N GLU A 107 18.51 0.55 6.86
CA GLU A 107 19.30 1.57 6.17
C GLU A 107 19.81 1.06 4.82
N GLU A 108 20.44 -0.12 4.78
CA GLU A 108 20.88 -0.74 3.52
C GLU A 108 19.70 -1.00 2.58
N PHE A 109 18.55 -1.42 3.13
CA PHE A 109 17.35 -1.62 2.32
C PHE A 109 16.84 -0.31 1.74
N ALA A 110 16.88 0.77 2.54
CA ALA A 110 16.52 2.09 2.09
C ALA A 110 17.46 2.60 1.00
N ASP A 111 18.77 2.44 1.16
CA ASP A 111 19.75 2.83 0.15
C ASP A 111 19.59 2.05 -1.15
N ALA A 112 19.40 0.73 -1.05
CA ALA A 112 19.17 -0.13 -2.21
C ALA A 112 17.89 0.27 -2.96
N VAL A 113 16.78 0.49 -2.25
CA VAL A 113 15.53 0.96 -2.87
C VAL A 113 15.73 2.35 -3.47
N CYS A 114 16.28 3.32 -2.74
CA CYS A 114 16.52 4.68 -3.25
C CYS A 114 17.37 4.68 -4.52
N GLY A 115 18.38 3.82 -4.62
CA GLY A 115 19.23 3.67 -5.81
C GLY A 115 18.49 3.14 -7.05
N LEU A 116 17.33 2.50 -6.88
CA LEU A 116 16.52 1.92 -7.96
C LEU A 116 15.46 2.89 -8.53
N PHE A 117 15.23 4.03 -7.89
CA PHE A 117 14.26 5.02 -8.34
C PHE A 117 14.90 6.36 -8.71
N SER A 118 14.45 6.94 -9.82
CA SER A 118 14.81 8.31 -10.20
C SER A 118 13.93 9.37 -9.53
N SER A 119 12.85 8.95 -8.87
CA SER A 119 11.92 9.80 -8.13
C SER A 119 12.14 9.64 -6.62
N PRO A 120 11.82 10.64 -5.79
CA PRO A 120 11.90 10.51 -4.35
C PRO A 120 11.01 9.36 -3.86
N VAL A 121 11.57 8.52 -2.98
CA VAL A 121 10.87 7.40 -2.36
C VAL A 121 10.94 7.49 -0.85
N THR A 122 9.82 7.17 -0.21
CA THR A 122 9.71 7.05 1.24
C THR A 122 9.36 5.61 1.58
N ILE A 123 10.11 4.98 2.48
CA ILE A 123 9.86 3.60 2.92
C ILE A 123 9.18 3.66 4.28
N VAL A 124 8.06 2.94 4.40
CA VAL A 124 7.23 2.90 5.59
C VAL A 124 7.14 1.45 6.04
N TRP A 125 7.75 1.13 7.19
CA TRP A 125 7.77 -0.23 7.71
C TRP A 125 6.52 -0.53 8.53
N GLU A 126 5.71 -1.50 8.10
CA GLU A 126 4.61 -2.02 8.94
C GLU A 126 5.15 -3.07 9.92
N GLN A 127 6.09 -3.91 9.46
CA GLN A 127 6.82 -4.92 10.25
C GLN A 127 8.20 -5.12 9.62
N ASP A 128 9.11 -5.82 10.29
CA ASP A 128 10.47 -6.06 9.76
C ASP A 128 10.50 -6.90 8.46
N ARG A 129 9.38 -7.48 8.05
CA ARG A 129 9.24 -8.24 6.80
C ARG A 129 8.33 -7.59 5.74
N ARG A 130 7.69 -6.47 6.04
CA ARG A 130 6.70 -5.87 5.12
C ARG A 130 6.55 -4.38 5.34
N GLY A 131 6.23 -3.69 4.26
CA GLY A 131 6.01 -2.25 4.29
C GLY A 131 5.51 -1.73 2.96
N LEU A 132 5.53 -0.41 2.89
CA LEU A 132 5.09 0.36 1.74
C LEU A 132 6.26 1.22 1.27
N ILE A 133 6.54 1.20 -0.02
CA ILE A 133 7.37 2.19 -0.68
C ILE A 133 6.41 3.18 -1.34
N VAL A 134 6.54 4.46 -0.97
CA VAL A 134 5.78 5.56 -1.55
C VAL A 134 6.68 6.31 -2.50
N GLU A 135 6.42 6.20 -3.80
CA GLU A 135 7.14 6.93 -4.84
C GLU A 135 6.39 8.22 -5.17
N ALA A 136 7.01 9.37 -4.94
CA ALA A 136 6.46 10.68 -5.26
C ALA A 136 6.67 11.01 -6.75
N LYS A 137 5.61 11.26 -7.52
CA LYS A 137 5.69 11.48 -8.98
C LYS A 137 5.12 12.82 -9.42
N GLN A 138 5.88 13.52 -10.27
CA GLN A 138 5.43 14.78 -10.88
C GLN A 138 4.44 14.56 -12.05
N LYS A 139 4.48 13.38 -12.67
CA LYS A 139 3.65 13.03 -13.84
C LYS A 139 3.08 11.62 -13.68
N ARG A 140 1.95 11.35 -14.33
CA ARG A 140 1.33 10.01 -14.43
C ARG A 140 2.01 9.09 -15.46
N THR A 141 3.26 9.37 -15.82
CA THR A 141 4.01 8.56 -16.77
C THR A 141 4.77 7.47 -16.04
N THR A 142 4.59 6.23 -16.50
CA THR A 142 5.40 5.11 -16.03
C THR A 142 6.74 5.18 -16.75
N GLU A 143 7.81 5.39 -16.00
CA GLU A 143 9.17 5.25 -16.52
C GLU A 143 9.45 3.75 -16.76
N PRO A 144 10.25 3.40 -17.78
CA PRO A 144 10.68 2.02 -17.97
C PRO A 144 11.68 1.62 -16.89
N SER A 145 11.21 1.35 -15.68
CA SER A 145 11.96 0.61 -14.67
C SER A 145 11.51 -0.85 -14.70
N SER A 146 12.46 -1.78 -14.81
CA SER A 146 12.15 -3.20 -14.65
C SER A 146 12.00 -3.48 -13.16
N LEU A 147 10.76 -3.41 -12.67
CA LEU A 147 10.43 -3.69 -11.27
C LEU A 147 10.63 -5.18 -10.92
N VAL A 148 10.75 -6.04 -11.94
CA VAL A 148 11.23 -7.43 -11.80
C VAL A 148 12.69 -7.44 -11.41
N ASP A 149 13.54 -6.70 -12.13
CA ASP A 149 14.97 -6.61 -11.82
C ASP A 149 15.19 -6.03 -10.41
N MET A 150 14.35 -5.06 -10.00
CA MET A 150 14.35 -4.56 -8.62
C MET A 150 14.02 -5.66 -7.60
N ALA A 151 12.97 -6.45 -7.83
CA ALA A 151 12.64 -7.54 -6.91
C ALA A 151 13.76 -8.57 -6.81
N GLU A 152 14.43 -8.87 -7.92
CA GLU A 152 15.56 -9.80 -8.00
C GLU A 152 16.80 -9.24 -7.30
N ALA A 153 17.14 -7.97 -7.54
CA ALA A 153 18.26 -7.29 -6.88
C ALA A 153 18.06 -7.25 -5.36
N LEU A 154 16.90 -6.77 -4.89
CA LEU A 154 16.59 -6.76 -3.47
C LEU A 154 16.56 -8.19 -2.88
N ALA A 155 16.10 -9.19 -3.64
CA ALA A 155 16.09 -10.56 -3.13
C ALA A 155 17.51 -11.13 -2.97
N ALA A 156 18.43 -10.76 -3.88
CA ALA A 156 19.83 -11.15 -3.83
C ALA A 156 20.57 -10.46 -2.68
N ASP A 157 20.44 -9.14 -2.56
CA ASP A 157 21.16 -8.33 -1.55
C ASP A 157 20.75 -8.70 -0.11
N PHE A 158 19.46 -9.04 0.10
CA PHE A 158 18.91 -9.35 1.42
C PHE A 158 18.73 -10.85 1.68
N TYR A 159 19.19 -11.72 0.77
CA TYR A 159 19.13 -13.18 0.89
C TYR A 159 17.74 -13.72 1.28
N THR A 160 16.68 -13.11 0.75
CA THR A 160 15.29 -13.45 1.02
C THR A 160 14.43 -13.21 -0.21
N ALA A 161 13.46 -14.07 -0.49
CA ALA A 161 12.48 -13.78 -1.53
C ALA A 161 11.65 -12.54 -1.12
N ILE A 162 11.54 -11.58 -2.03
CA ILE A 162 10.76 -10.36 -1.87
C ILE A 162 9.62 -10.36 -2.88
N HIS A 163 8.42 -10.15 -2.36
CA HIS A 163 7.21 -10.00 -3.14
C HIS A 163 6.84 -8.53 -3.21
N LEU A 164 6.46 -8.04 -4.38
CA LEU A 164 6.11 -6.65 -4.65
C LEU A 164 4.75 -6.57 -5.36
N LEU A 165 3.80 -5.80 -4.83
CA LEU A 165 2.67 -5.31 -5.60
C LEU A 165 2.96 -3.90 -6.08
N ILE A 166 2.87 -3.70 -7.39
CA ILE A 166 3.00 -2.40 -8.04
C ILE A 166 1.60 -1.82 -8.22
N GLY A 167 1.25 -0.84 -7.38
CA GLY A 167 0.05 -0.04 -7.55
C GLY A 167 0.14 0.90 -8.76
N PRO A 168 -0.98 1.44 -9.22
CA PRO A 168 -0.98 2.44 -10.28
C PRO A 168 -0.52 3.80 -9.74
N ILE A 169 -0.18 4.72 -10.65
CA ILE A 169 0.12 6.11 -10.30
C ILE A 169 -1.21 6.85 -10.07
N ARG A 170 -1.39 7.41 -8.87
CA ARG A 170 -2.64 8.05 -8.45
C ARG A 170 -2.42 9.50 -8.06
N SER A 171 -3.50 10.28 -8.09
CA SER A 171 -3.50 11.62 -7.49
C SER A 171 -3.41 11.52 -5.97
N VAL A 172 -2.71 12.48 -5.38
CA VAL A 172 -2.73 12.68 -3.93
C VAL A 172 -3.99 13.46 -3.59
N ASP A 173 -5.08 12.74 -3.34
CA ASP A 173 -6.40 13.27 -3.02
C ASP A 173 -7.10 12.48 -1.88
N GLU A 174 -8.34 12.83 -1.57
CA GLU A 174 -9.15 12.21 -0.50
C GLU A 174 -9.39 10.70 -0.70
N ARG A 175 -9.29 10.19 -1.94
CA ARG A 175 -9.52 8.77 -2.27
C ARG A 175 -8.26 7.92 -2.13
N LEU A 176 -7.12 8.55 -1.85
CA LEU A 176 -5.83 7.87 -1.76
C LEU A 176 -5.84 6.79 -0.68
N TYR A 177 -6.46 7.06 0.46
CA TYR A 177 -6.52 6.10 1.57
C TYR A 177 -7.36 4.86 1.22
N GLU A 178 -8.52 5.04 0.61
CA GLU A 178 -9.35 3.92 0.14
C GLU A 178 -8.62 3.08 -0.91
N SER A 179 -7.89 3.74 -1.81
CA SER A 179 -7.07 3.08 -2.83
C SER A 179 -5.96 2.23 -2.19
N PHE A 180 -5.28 2.75 -1.17
CA PHE A 180 -4.26 2.01 -0.42
C PHE A 180 -4.82 0.77 0.28
N LEU A 181 -5.99 0.89 0.92
CA LEU A 181 -6.62 -0.24 1.59
C LEU A 181 -7.00 -1.33 0.59
N LEU A 182 -7.53 -0.94 -0.57
CA LEU A 182 -7.83 -1.89 -1.65
C LEU A 182 -6.58 -2.58 -2.15
N GLU A 183 -5.50 -1.83 -2.39
CA GLU A 183 -4.22 -2.42 -2.82
C GLU A 183 -3.67 -3.42 -1.80
N LYS A 184 -3.78 -3.14 -0.50
CA LYS A 184 -3.37 -4.05 0.57
C LYS A 184 -4.17 -5.36 0.54
N GLU A 185 -5.47 -5.29 0.32
CA GLU A 185 -6.33 -6.48 0.15
C GLU A 185 -5.96 -7.27 -1.11
N CYS A 186 -5.79 -6.59 -2.25
CA CYS A 186 -5.37 -7.18 -3.51
C CYS A 186 -4.02 -7.89 -3.38
N PHE A 187 -3.05 -7.28 -2.70
CA PHE A 187 -1.74 -7.90 -2.49
C PHE A 187 -1.83 -9.17 -1.65
N SER A 188 -2.62 -9.13 -0.58
CA SER A 188 -2.87 -10.31 0.26
C SER A 188 -3.50 -11.45 -0.54
N ALA A 189 -4.51 -11.16 -1.38
CA ALA A 189 -5.14 -12.15 -2.24
C ALA A 189 -4.12 -12.70 -3.26
N ALA A 190 -3.38 -11.83 -3.93
CA ALA A 190 -2.40 -12.20 -4.96
C ALA A 190 -1.33 -13.17 -4.44
N ARG A 191 -0.84 -12.95 -3.23
CA ARG A 191 0.14 -13.85 -2.60
C ARG A 191 -0.41 -15.23 -2.27
N ARG A 192 -1.72 -15.34 -2.01
CA ARG A 192 -2.39 -16.65 -1.80
C ARG A 192 -2.61 -17.37 -3.12
N PHE A 193 -3.06 -16.65 -4.15
CA PHE A 193 -3.32 -17.20 -5.48
C PHE A 193 -2.04 -17.63 -6.20
N TRP A 194 -0.98 -16.81 -6.15
CA TRP A 194 0.29 -17.07 -6.82
C TRP A 194 1.48 -16.93 -5.85
N PRO A 195 1.68 -17.88 -4.93
CA PRO A 195 2.69 -17.78 -3.87
C PRO A 195 4.13 -17.78 -4.40
N LYS A 196 4.37 -18.29 -5.61
CA LYS A 196 5.70 -18.31 -6.24
C LYS A 196 6.02 -17.05 -7.04
N ARG A 197 5.03 -16.21 -7.31
CA ARG A 197 5.22 -14.98 -8.09
C ARG A 197 5.81 -13.90 -7.16
N THR A 198 6.85 -13.22 -7.60
CA THR A 198 7.51 -12.16 -6.83
C THR A 198 6.93 -10.79 -7.16
N VAL A 199 6.64 -10.50 -8.43
CA VAL A 199 6.11 -9.19 -8.84
C VAL A 199 4.67 -9.30 -9.35
N TYR A 200 3.80 -8.49 -8.76
CA TYR A 200 2.39 -8.40 -9.11
C TYR A 200 2.07 -7.01 -9.68
N GLU A 201 1.38 -6.98 -10.82
CA GLU A 201 0.88 -5.76 -11.42
C GLU A 201 -0.56 -5.51 -10.98
N TRP A 202 -0.96 -4.24 -10.90
CA TRP A 202 -2.30 -3.85 -10.46
C TRP A 202 -3.44 -4.57 -11.20
N GLU A 203 -3.37 -4.63 -12.53
CA GLU A 203 -4.39 -5.26 -13.38
C GLU A 203 -4.50 -6.78 -13.19
N ASP A 204 -3.44 -7.43 -12.71
CA ASP A 204 -3.46 -8.86 -12.40
C ASP A 204 -4.21 -9.16 -11.10
N VAL A 205 -4.14 -8.23 -10.13
CA VAL A 205 -4.54 -8.51 -8.75
C VAL A 205 -5.87 -7.92 -8.37
N ILE A 206 -6.29 -6.82 -9.00
CA ILE A 206 -7.53 -6.13 -8.63
C ILE A 206 -8.78 -7.03 -8.62
N PRO A 207 -8.97 -8.02 -9.52
CA PRO A 207 -10.15 -8.87 -9.44
C PRO A 207 -10.02 -10.01 -8.42
N LEU A 208 -8.81 -10.33 -7.93
CA LEU A 208 -8.57 -11.52 -7.10
C LEU A 208 -9.37 -11.57 -5.81
N PRO A 209 -9.55 -10.46 -5.06
CA PRO A 209 -10.30 -10.55 -3.82
C PRO A 209 -11.80 -10.84 -4.03
N LEU A 210 -12.32 -10.75 -5.26
CA LEU A 210 -13.68 -11.19 -5.62
C LEU A 210 -13.83 -12.73 -5.62
N PHE A 211 -12.72 -13.46 -5.70
CA PHE A 211 -12.69 -14.92 -5.75
C PHE A 211 -12.36 -15.57 -4.41
N GLU A 212 -12.09 -14.78 -3.35
CA GLU A 212 -11.87 -15.33 -2.02
C GLU A 212 -13.18 -15.79 -1.38
N GLU A 213 -13.15 -16.95 -0.71
CA GLU A 213 -14.29 -17.48 0.03
C GLU A 213 -14.77 -16.49 1.10
N GLY A 214 -16.09 -16.31 1.20
CA GLY A 214 -16.67 -15.37 2.15
C GLY A 214 -16.46 -13.90 1.77
N ALA A 215 -16.26 -13.57 0.48
CA ALA A 215 -16.36 -12.20 -0.01
C ALA A 215 -17.76 -11.62 0.30
N VAL A 216 -17.88 -11.04 1.50
CA VAL A 216 -19.03 -10.28 1.97
C VAL A 216 -19.26 -9.12 1.00
N SER A 217 -20.52 -8.73 0.78
CA SER A 217 -20.91 -7.59 -0.05
C SER A 217 -20.04 -6.35 0.19
N GLU A 218 -19.59 -6.11 1.43
CA GLU A 218 -18.76 -4.95 1.77
C GLU A 218 -17.34 -5.02 1.19
N LYS A 219 -16.69 -6.19 1.19
CA LYS A 219 -15.35 -6.35 0.59
C LYS A 219 -15.42 -6.20 -0.92
N ALA A 220 -16.44 -6.81 -1.52
CA ALA A 220 -16.77 -6.57 -2.91
C ALA A 220 -17.05 -5.08 -3.19
N ARG A 221 -17.83 -4.40 -2.35
CA ARG A 221 -18.13 -2.97 -2.49
C ARG A 221 -16.87 -2.11 -2.48
N ARG A 222 -15.91 -2.40 -1.59
CA ARG A 222 -14.60 -1.72 -1.58
C ARG A 222 -13.77 -2.00 -2.83
N ILE A 223 -13.77 -3.24 -3.31
CA ILE A 223 -13.11 -3.58 -4.58
C ILE A 223 -13.76 -2.86 -5.74
N LEU A 224 -15.07 -2.63 -5.69
CA LEU A 224 -15.80 -1.90 -6.71
C LEU A 224 -15.76 -0.39 -6.54
N SER A 225 -15.22 0.16 -5.44
CA SER A 225 -15.28 1.60 -5.17
C SER A 225 -14.50 2.43 -6.19
N PHE A 226 -13.55 1.81 -6.91
CA PHE A 226 -12.91 2.48 -8.05
C PHE A 226 -13.91 2.82 -9.18
N LEU A 227 -15.08 2.18 -9.22
CA LEU A 227 -16.19 2.50 -10.11
C LEU A 227 -17.12 3.61 -9.57
N ASP A 228 -17.11 3.90 -8.26
CA ASP A 228 -18.04 4.85 -7.63
C ASP A 228 -17.79 6.29 -8.06
N GLY A 229 -16.59 6.58 -8.56
CA GLY A 229 -16.23 7.86 -9.15
C GLY A 229 -16.86 8.14 -10.53
N PHE A 230 -17.57 7.18 -11.12
CA PHE A 230 -18.08 7.24 -12.48
C PHE A 230 -19.59 7.14 -12.52
N ASP A 231 -20.21 8.01 -13.32
CA ASP A 231 -21.65 7.95 -13.53
C ASP A 231 -22.03 6.69 -14.35
N ASP A 232 -23.32 6.32 -14.31
CA ASP A 232 -23.80 5.15 -15.05
C ASP A 232 -23.57 5.25 -16.56
N LYS A 233 -23.46 6.46 -17.12
CA LYS A 233 -23.21 6.67 -18.56
C LYS A 233 -21.75 6.38 -18.91
N GLU A 234 -20.81 6.77 -18.06
CA GLU A 234 -19.39 6.45 -18.18
C GLU A 234 -19.17 4.95 -18.05
N VAL A 235 -19.77 4.32 -17.01
CA VAL A 235 -19.70 2.86 -16.84
C VAL A 235 -20.31 2.12 -18.03
N ARG A 236 -21.49 2.53 -18.52
CA ARG A 236 -22.12 1.97 -19.73
C ARG A 236 -21.25 2.11 -20.98
N ALA A 237 -20.51 3.22 -21.12
CA ALA A 237 -19.63 3.44 -22.25
C ALA A 237 -18.45 2.46 -22.23
N MET A 238 -17.82 2.26 -21.06
CA MET A 238 -16.74 1.29 -20.89
C MET A 238 -17.24 -0.13 -21.12
N GLU A 239 -18.40 -0.48 -20.54
CA GLU A 239 -19.00 -1.80 -20.77
C GLU A 239 -19.28 -2.07 -22.25
N THR A 240 -19.84 -1.08 -22.97
CA THR A 240 -20.11 -1.23 -24.40
C THR A 240 -18.83 -1.40 -25.20
N PHE A 241 -17.77 -0.69 -24.83
CA PHE A 241 -16.43 -0.89 -25.40
C PHE A 241 -15.92 -2.32 -25.19
N LEU A 242 -16.05 -2.84 -23.96
CA LEU A 242 -15.68 -4.23 -23.62
C LEU A 242 -16.51 -5.26 -24.41
N GLN A 243 -17.84 -5.08 -24.48
CA GLN A 243 -18.75 -5.94 -25.24
C GLN A 243 -18.52 -5.90 -26.75
N CYS A 244 -17.94 -4.82 -27.27
CA CYS A 244 -17.51 -4.71 -28.66
C CYS A 244 -16.09 -5.24 -28.88
N ASN A 245 -15.58 -6.12 -28.00
CA ASN A 245 -14.25 -6.72 -28.09
C ASN A 245 -13.13 -5.68 -28.22
N LEU A 246 -13.23 -4.60 -27.43
CA LEU A 246 -12.27 -3.49 -27.44
C LEU A 246 -12.22 -2.73 -28.78
N ASN A 247 -13.24 -2.88 -29.63
CA ASN A 247 -13.35 -2.15 -30.88
C ASN A 247 -14.02 -0.78 -30.65
N VAL A 248 -13.20 0.27 -30.58
CA VAL A 248 -13.65 1.66 -30.37
C VAL A 248 -14.66 2.11 -31.45
N SER A 249 -14.46 1.72 -32.71
CA SER A 249 -15.34 2.15 -33.80
C SER A 249 -16.73 1.51 -33.70
N MET A 250 -16.80 0.22 -33.39
CA MET A 250 -18.07 -0.49 -33.18
C MET A 250 -18.80 0.02 -31.94
N ALA A 251 -18.08 0.22 -30.84
CA ALA A 251 -18.63 0.72 -29.60
C ALA A 251 -19.18 2.15 -29.74
N ALA A 252 -18.44 3.04 -30.43
CA ALA A 252 -18.89 4.39 -30.71
C ALA A 252 -20.17 4.41 -31.54
N LYS A 253 -20.28 3.54 -32.56
CA LYS A 253 -21.52 3.36 -33.34
C LYS A 253 -22.69 2.90 -32.47
N LYS A 254 -22.48 1.91 -31.58
CA LYS A 254 -23.52 1.38 -30.67
C LYS A 254 -23.96 2.39 -29.60
N LEU A 255 -23.06 3.29 -29.20
CA LEU A 255 -23.33 4.37 -28.24
C LEU A 255 -23.86 5.65 -28.89
N TYR A 256 -23.98 5.71 -30.22
CA TYR A 256 -24.30 6.94 -30.97
C TYR A 256 -23.33 8.09 -30.65
N MET A 257 -22.06 7.76 -30.49
CA MET A 257 -20.98 8.68 -30.16
C MET A 257 -19.98 8.79 -31.32
N HIS A 258 -19.26 9.92 -31.37
CA HIS A 258 -18.09 10.02 -32.24
C HIS A 258 -16.94 9.15 -31.70
N ARG A 259 -16.20 8.48 -32.59
CA ARG A 259 -15.08 7.58 -32.23
C ARG A 259 -14.06 8.26 -31.30
N ASN A 260 -13.67 9.49 -31.63
CA ASN A 260 -12.68 10.24 -30.83
C ASN A 260 -13.21 10.60 -29.44
N SER A 261 -14.52 10.86 -29.32
CA SER A 261 -15.14 11.14 -28.02
C SER A 261 -15.15 9.91 -27.12
N LEU A 262 -15.37 8.72 -27.69
CA LEU A 262 -15.25 7.47 -26.92
C LEU A 262 -13.79 7.18 -26.56
N GLN A 263 -12.86 7.39 -27.49
CA GLN A 263 -11.41 7.24 -27.22
C GLN A 263 -10.97 8.10 -26.04
N TYR A 264 -11.35 9.38 -26.03
CA TYR A 264 -11.06 10.28 -24.92
C TYR A 264 -11.61 9.77 -23.57
N ARG A 265 -12.81 9.18 -23.55
CA ARG A 265 -13.37 8.59 -22.32
C ARG A 265 -12.57 7.38 -21.84
N ILE A 266 -12.10 6.53 -22.75
CA ILE A 266 -11.26 5.37 -22.43
C ILE A 266 -9.91 5.82 -21.85
N ASP A 267 -9.32 6.87 -22.43
CA ASP A 267 -8.05 7.42 -21.97
C ASP A 267 -8.23 8.05 -20.57
N LYS A 268 -9.26 8.87 -20.39
CA LYS A 268 -9.63 9.46 -19.10
C LYS A 268 -9.92 8.41 -18.03
N TRP A 269 -10.60 7.32 -18.39
CA TRP A 269 -10.83 6.19 -17.49
C TRP A 269 -9.52 5.59 -16.97
N THR A 270 -8.59 5.32 -17.89
CA THR A 270 -7.29 4.75 -17.56
C THR A 270 -6.50 5.69 -16.66
N GLU A 271 -6.53 6.99 -16.94
CA GLU A 271 -5.90 8.01 -16.10
C GLU A 271 -6.51 8.05 -14.69
N GLN A 272 -7.83 7.98 -14.56
CA GLN A 272 -8.51 8.10 -13.26
C GLN A 272 -8.43 6.82 -12.41
N THR A 273 -8.57 5.65 -13.04
CA THR A 273 -8.60 4.36 -12.33
C THR A 273 -7.21 3.74 -12.15
N GLY A 274 -6.28 4.05 -13.05
CA GLY A 274 -5.02 3.34 -13.19
C GLY A 274 -5.15 1.96 -13.85
N VAL A 275 -6.29 1.66 -14.49
CA VAL A 275 -6.56 0.37 -15.15
C VAL A 275 -6.72 0.59 -16.65
N ASP A 276 -5.81 0.04 -17.45
CA ASP A 276 -5.86 0.15 -18.91
C ASP A 276 -6.78 -0.91 -19.51
N ILE A 277 -8.00 -0.50 -19.80
CA ILE A 277 -9.04 -1.36 -20.40
C ILE A 277 -8.77 -1.69 -21.88
N LYS A 278 -7.72 -1.15 -22.50
CA LYS A 278 -7.29 -1.56 -23.85
C LYS A 278 -6.48 -2.86 -23.82
N ARG A 279 -5.98 -3.25 -22.64
CA ARG A 279 -5.27 -4.51 -22.42
C ARG A 279 -6.22 -5.55 -21.86
N PHE A 280 -5.98 -6.82 -22.19
CA PHE A 280 -6.85 -7.92 -21.75
C PHE A 280 -7.04 -7.95 -20.23
N LYS A 281 -5.97 -7.78 -19.44
CA LYS A 281 -6.01 -7.84 -17.98
C LYS A 281 -6.88 -6.73 -17.40
N GLY A 282 -6.60 -5.47 -17.76
CA GLY A 282 -7.44 -4.33 -17.37
C GLY A 282 -8.89 -4.46 -17.84
N ALA A 283 -9.12 -4.92 -19.08
CA ALA A 283 -10.45 -5.18 -19.61
C ALA A 283 -11.22 -6.22 -18.79
N ALA A 284 -10.59 -7.36 -18.48
CA ALA A 284 -11.18 -8.43 -17.69
C ALA A 284 -11.50 -7.97 -16.26
N ALA A 285 -10.56 -7.25 -15.63
CA ALA A 285 -10.75 -6.67 -14.30
C ALA A 285 -11.98 -5.75 -14.24
N VAL A 286 -12.09 -4.80 -15.16
CA VAL A 286 -13.23 -3.87 -15.20
C VAL A 286 -14.52 -4.60 -15.55
N TYR A 287 -14.49 -5.57 -16.47
CA TYR A 287 -15.68 -6.33 -16.82
C TYR A 287 -16.26 -7.10 -15.63
N LEU A 288 -15.40 -7.80 -14.87
CA LEU A 288 -15.79 -8.51 -13.66
C LEU A 288 -16.36 -7.56 -12.60
N ALA A 289 -15.74 -6.39 -12.45
CA ALA A 289 -16.21 -5.37 -11.54
C ALA A 289 -17.62 -4.87 -11.90
N ILE A 290 -17.87 -4.59 -13.18
CA ILE A 290 -19.20 -4.16 -13.68
C ILE A 290 -20.25 -5.25 -13.48
N LEU A 291 -19.92 -6.52 -13.74
CA LEU A 291 -20.83 -7.64 -13.51
C LEU A 291 -21.21 -7.78 -12.04
N HIS A 292 -20.25 -7.60 -11.13
CA HIS A 292 -20.52 -7.66 -9.70
C HIS A 292 -21.41 -6.52 -9.24
N ARG A 293 -21.18 -5.28 -9.71
CA ARG A 293 -22.01 -4.10 -9.39
C ARG A 293 -23.50 -4.29 -9.73
N ARG A 294 -23.83 -5.15 -10.69
CA ARG A 294 -25.23 -5.46 -11.08
C ARG A 294 -25.92 -6.50 -10.20
N ARG A 295 -25.14 -7.30 -9.47
CA ARG A 295 -25.65 -8.38 -8.63
C ARG A 295 -26.04 -7.87 -7.24
N SER A 296 -25.42 -6.77 -6.81
CA SER A 296 -25.70 -6.04 -5.56
C SER A 296 -26.88 -5.09 -5.72
#